data_AF-A0A951AHM9-F1
#
_entry.id   AF-A0A951AHM9-F1
#
_cell.length_a   1.000
_cell.length_b   1.000
_cell.length_c   1.000
_cell.angle_alpha   90.00
_cell.angle_beta   90.00
_cell.angle_gamma   90.00
#
_symmetry.space_group_name_H-M   'P 1'
#
loop_
_entity.id
_entity.type
_entity.pdbx_description
1 polymer ?
#
loop_
_entity_poly.entity_id
_entity_poly.type
_entity_poly.pdbx_seq_one_letter_code
_entity_poly.pdbx_strand_id
1 'polypeptide(L)'
;MKLPKFFELIGSSKEGETDPRFRVFVELTDKDQEFWESQTLGTPGGRDQMNALRNGLMEVLPSETKLSPAPVATFFEGDAETIIAKAEPVVAKDGRRAWIVRD
;
A
#
# COMPACT_ATOMS: atom_id res chain seq x y z
N MET A 1 18.20 -3.80 13.50
CA MET A 1 16.88 -4.29 13.04
C MET A 1 16.82 -4.06 11.53
N LYS A 2 16.35 -5.04 10.74
CA LYS A 2 16.05 -4.77 9.32
C LYS A 2 14.88 -3.79 9.30
N LEU A 3 15.05 -2.65 8.65
CA LEU A 3 13.95 -1.70 8.46
C LEU A 3 12.83 -2.44 7.69
N PRO A 4 11.58 -2.43 8.19
CA PRO A 4 10.47 -2.97 7.42
C PRO A 4 10.40 -2.21 6.10
N LYS A 5 10.32 -2.95 5.00
CA LYS A 5 10.07 -2.35 3.69
C LYS A 5 8.56 -2.12 3.58
N PHE A 6 8.17 -1.04 2.92
CA PHE A 6 6.77 -0.76 2.63
C PHE A 6 6.56 -0.51 1.15
N PHE A 7 5.39 -0.87 0.66
CA PHE A 7 4.83 -0.23 -0.54
C PHE A 7 3.96 0.94 -0.13
N GLU A 8 4.20 2.10 -0.75
CA GLU A 8 3.25 3.22 -0.71
C GLU A 8 2.23 3.03 -1.84
N LEU A 9 0.94 3.02 -1.49
CA LEU A 9 -0.17 3.06 -2.43
C LEU A 9 -0.87 4.41 -2.32
N ILE A 10 -1.18 5.00 -3.46
CA ILE A 10 -1.79 6.32 -3.55
C ILE A 10 -3.32 6.16 -3.65
N GLY A 11 -4.04 6.81 -2.72
CA GLY A 11 -5.50 6.78 -2.65
C GLY A 11 -6.15 8.16 -2.78
N SER A 12 -7.38 8.18 -3.30
CA SER A 12 -8.24 9.36 -3.39
C SER A 12 -9.52 9.13 -2.60
N SER A 13 -10.00 10.15 -1.89
CA SER A 13 -11.24 10.06 -1.10
C SER A 13 -12.49 10.43 -1.89
N LYS A 14 -12.35 10.78 -3.17
CA LYS A 14 -13.49 10.97 -4.09
C LYS A 14 -13.19 10.44 -5.48
N GLU A 15 -14.19 9.84 -6.11
CA GLU A 15 -14.12 9.37 -7.49
C GLU A 15 -13.89 10.57 -8.43
N GLY A 16 -12.77 10.55 -9.17
CA GLY A 16 -12.41 11.60 -10.13
C GLY A 16 -11.45 12.69 -9.62
N GLU A 17 -11.01 12.66 -8.37
CA GLU A 17 -9.94 13.56 -7.91
C GLU A 17 -8.55 13.02 -8.25
N THR A 18 -7.74 13.87 -8.88
CA THR A 18 -6.37 13.57 -9.30
C THR A 18 -5.34 13.72 -8.17
N ASP A 19 -5.69 14.43 -7.10
CA ASP A 19 -4.81 14.61 -5.95
C ASP A 19 -5.01 13.49 -4.92
N PRO A 20 -3.92 12.85 -4.47
CA PRO A 20 -4.00 11.91 -3.37
C PRO A 20 -4.43 12.62 -2.10
N ARG A 21 -5.52 12.15 -1.48
CA ARG A 21 -5.91 12.65 -0.14
C ARG A 21 -5.32 11.81 0.99
N PHE A 22 -4.80 10.64 0.65
CA PHE A 22 -4.16 9.74 1.61
C PHE A 22 -3.19 8.78 0.92
N ARG A 23 -2.27 8.26 1.72
CA ARG A 23 -1.27 7.26 1.34
C ARG A 23 -1.51 6.01 2.18
N VAL A 24 -1.36 4.84 1.58
CA VAL A 24 -1.45 3.56 2.28
C VAL A 24 -0.09 2.88 2.23
N PHE A 25 0.54 2.72 3.37
CA PHE A 25 1.80 2.01 3.50
C PHE A 25 1.52 0.56 3.86
N VAL A 26 2.01 -0.39 3.08
CA VAL A 26 1.78 -1.83 3.30
C VAL A 26 3.07 -2.48 3.75
N GLU A 27 3.05 -3.18 4.89
CA GLU A 27 4.21 -3.93 5.40
C GLU A 27 4.58 -5.05 4.43
N LEU A 28 5.86 -5.14 4.09
CA LEU A 28 6.39 -6.28 3.37
C LEU A 28 6.85 -7.35 4.35
N THR A 29 6.39 -8.57 4.11
CA THR A 29 6.67 -9.74 4.95
C THR A 29 7.46 -10.76 4.16
N ASP A 30 8.13 -11.74 4.77
CA ASP A 30 8.98 -12.71 4.05
C ASP A 30 8.29 -13.40 2.84
N LYS A 31 6.95 -13.51 2.84
CA LYS A 31 6.17 -14.03 1.70
C LYS A 31 6.19 -13.14 0.45
N ASP A 32 6.54 -11.86 0.59
CA ASP A 32 6.64 -10.89 -0.50
C ASP A 32 8.10 -10.72 -0.96
N GLN A 33 9.03 -11.55 -0.46
CA GLN A 33 10.47 -11.40 -0.70
C GLN A 33 10.83 -11.41 -2.18
N GLU A 34 10.33 -12.42 -2.90
CA GLU A 34 10.53 -12.51 -4.34
C GLU A 34 9.93 -11.30 -5.07
N PHE A 35 8.82 -10.75 -4.57
CA PHE A 35 8.15 -9.60 -5.18
C PHE A 35 8.98 -8.31 -5.06
N TRP A 36 9.59 -8.01 -3.90
CA TRP A 36 10.45 -6.83 -3.77
C TRP A 36 11.89 -7.03 -4.27
N GLU A 37 12.43 -8.25 -4.21
CA GLU A 37 13.80 -8.53 -4.67
C GLU A 37 13.88 -8.56 -6.20
N SER A 38 12.82 -9.02 -6.85
CA SER A 38 12.76 -9.04 -8.32
C SER A 38 12.59 -7.67 -8.96
N GLN A 39 12.29 -6.61 -8.18
CA GLN A 39 11.93 -5.29 -8.66
C GLN A 39 10.91 -5.33 -9.81
N THR A 40 10.01 -6.33 -9.80
CA THR A 40 9.05 -6.60 -10.87
C THR A 40 7.89 -5.60 -10.92
N LEU A 41 7.97 -4.53 -10.13
CA LEU A 41 7.11 -3.35 -10.16
C LEU A 41 7.11 -2.76 -11.58
N GLY A 42 6.12 -3.15 -12.39
CA GLY A 42 6.01 -2.76 -13.80
C GLY A 42 5.80 -3.92 -14.78
N THR A 43 6.11 -5.16 -14.39
CA THR A 43 5.81 -6.39 -15.17
C THR A 43 4.33 -6.80 -15.04
N PRO A 44 3.79 -7.64 -15.95
CA PRO A 44 2.42 -8.16 -15.82
C PRO A 44 2.16 -8.85 -14.47
N GLY A 45 3.06 -9.74 -14.04
CA GLY A 45 2.91 -10.45 -12.75
C GLY A 45 2.96 -9.52 -11.55
N GLY A 46 3.86 -8.52 -11.56
CA GLY A 46 3.91 -7.51 -10.50
C GLY A 46 2.66 -6.63 -10.46
N ARG A 47 2.07 -6.29 -11.61
CA ARG A 47 0.79 -5.57 -11.69
C ARG A 47 -0.37 -6.39 -11.14
N ASP A 48 -0.42 -7.69 -11.45
CA ASP A 48 -1.47 -8.58 -10.95
C ASP A 48 -1.43 -8.70 -9.42
N GLN A 49 -0.23 -8.82 -8.83
CA GLN A 49 -0.05 -8.83 -7.39
C GLN A 49 -0.44 -7.48 -6.74
N MET A 50 -0.08 -6.36 -7.38
CA MET A 50 -0.49 -5.03 -6.93
C MET A 50 -2.01 -4.84 -6.95
N ASN A 51 -2.66 -5.34 -8.00
CA ASN A 51 -4.11 -5.31 -8.15
C ASN A 51 -4.79 -6.20 -7.10
N ALA A 52 -4.24 -7.39 -6.83
CA ALA A 52 -4.74 -8.27 -5.78
C ALA A 52 -4.63 -7.60 -4.39
N LEU A 53 -3.49 -6.97 -4.09
CA LEU A 53 -3.28 -6.23 -2.85
C LEU A 53 -4.25 -5.04 -2.74
N ARG A 54 -4.37 -4.23 -3.80
CA ARG A 54 -5.33 -3.12 -3.88
C ARG A 54 -6.74 -3.61 -3.60
N ASN A 55 -7.19 -4.68 -4.26
CA ASN A 55 -8.54 -5.20 -4.10
C ASN A 55 -8.75 -5.72 -2.66
N GLY A 56 -7.78 -6.44 -2.10
CA GLY A 56 -7.85 -6.92 -0.72
C GLY A 56 -7.88 -5.79 0.31
N LEU A 57 -7.20 -4.67 0.05
CA LEU A 57 -7.28 -3.47 0.89
C LEU A 57 -8.61 -2.76 0.72
N MET A 58 -9.12 -2.61 -0.51
CA MET A 58 -10.43 -2.00 -0.78
C MET A 58 -11.59 -2.70 -0.06
N GLU A 59 -11.47 -3.99 0.29
CA GLU A 59 -12.47 -4.71 1.08
C GLU A 59 -12.48 -4.33 2.57
N VAL A 60 -11.38 -3.81 3.11
CA VAL A 60 -11.22 -3.46 4.54
C VAL A 60 -11.10 -1.96 4.80
N LEU A 61 -10.84 -1.19 3.75
CA LEU A 61 -10.78 0.26 3.78
C LEU A 61 -12.19 0.85 4.00
N PRO A 62 -12.32 1.98 4.72
CA PRO A 62 -13.60 2.69 4.85
C PRO A 62 -14.22 2.99 3.48
N SER A 63 -15.55 2.93 3.36
CA SER A 63 -16.28 3.09 2.09
C SER A 63 -16.02 4.41 1.35
N GLU A 64 -15.61 5.43 2.09
CA GLU A 64 -15.20 6.76 1.60
C GLU A 64 -13.75 6.84 1.09
N THR A 65 -12.99 5.74 1.17
CA THR A 65 -11.60 5.67 0.71
C THR A 65 -11.50 4.77 -0.52
N LYS A 66 -11.06 5.34 -1.66
CA LYS A 66 -10.83 4.60 -2.90
C LYS A 66 -9.34 4.64 -3.28
N LEU A 67 -8.73 3.47 -3.44
CA LEU A 67 -7.38 3.37 -3.98
C LEU A 67 -7.38 3.61 -5.50
N SER A 68 -6.32 4.28 -5.99
CA SER A 68 -6.12 4.51 -7.42
C SER A 68 -6.27 3.21 -8.22
N PRO A 69 -6.97 3.22 -9.37
CA PRO A 69 -7.11 2.05 -10.24
C PRO A 69 -5.78 1.59 -10.85
N ALA A 70 -4.79 2.48 -10.92
CA ALA A 70 -3.41 2.17 -11.25
C ALA A 70 -2.55 2.38 -9.99
N PRO A 71 -2.48 1.39 -9.08
CA PRO A 71 -1.63 1.50 -7.91
C PRO A 71 -0.18 1.63 -8.36
N VAL A 72 0.43 2.76 -8.03
CA VAL A 72 1.89 2.93 -8.07
C VAL A 72 2.40 2.44 -6.73
N ALA A 73 3.37 1.54 -6.74
CA ALA A 73 4.10 1.17 -5.55
C ALA A 73 5.55 1.62 -5.68
N THR A 74 5.98 2.38 -4.69
CA THR A 74 7.37 2.78 -4.50
C THR A 74 7.85 2.16 -3.21
N PHE A 75 9.16 1.86 -3.15
CA PHE A 75 9.78 1.52 -1.88
C PHE A 75 9.83 2.79 -1.03
N PHE A 76 9.22 2.72 0.15
CA PHE A 76 9.35 3.80 1.11
C PHE A 76 10.70 3.70 1.82
N GLU A 77 11.55 4.71 1.63
CA GLU A 77 12.87 4.82 2.27
C GLU A 77 12.89 5.78 3.48
N GLY A 78 11.73 6.28 3.90
CA GLY A 78 11.64 7.21 5.03
C GLY A 78 11.52 6.53 6.39
N ASP A 79 11.25 7.34 7.42
CA ASP A 79 11.08 6.86 8.79
C ASP A 79 9.72 6.16 8.99
N ALA A 80 9.77 4.83 8.95
CA ALA A 80 8.65 3.95 9.18
C ALA A 80 7.97 4.16 10.54
N GLU A 81 8.72 4.44 11.59
CA GLU A 81 8.17 4.61 12.94
C GLU A 81 7.29 5.86 13.00
N THR A 82 7.73 6.94 12.34
CA THR A 82 6.95 8.18 12.21
C THR A 82 5.63 7.98 11.46
N ILE A 83 5.61 7.13 10.43
CA ILE A 83 4.38 6.78 9.70
C ILE A 83 3.44 6.00 10.61
N ILE A 84 3.93 4.92 11.23
CA ILE A 84 3.14 4.04 12.09
C ILE A 84 2.49 4.83 13.23
N ALA A 85 3.20 5.81 13.80
CA ALA A 85 2.71 6.63 14.91
C ALA A 85 1.54 7.55 14.54
N LYS A 86 1.40 7.94 13.27
CA LYS A 86 0.36 8.89 12.80
C LYS A 86 -0.76 8.22 12.02
N ALA A 87 -0.61 6.95 11.67
CA ALA A 87 -1.49 6.28 10.73
C ALA A 87 -2.54 5.39 11.40
N GLU A 88 -3.67 5.22 10.73
CA GLU A 88 -4.69 4.24 11.10
C GLU A 88 -4.24 2.86 10.62
N PRO A 89 -4.05 1.87 11.53
CA PRO A 89 -3.66 0.53 11.13
C PRO A 89 -4.86 -0.24 10.56
N VAL A 90 -4.64 -0.92 9.45
CA VAL A 90 -5.59 -1.83 8.80
C VAL A 90 -4.90 -3.16 8.52
N VAL A 91 -5.68 -4.24 8.56
CA VAL A 91 -5.19 -5.57 8.19
C VAL A 91 -5.92 -5.99 6.93
N ALA A 92 -5.18 -6.13 5.84
CA ALA A 92 -5.69 -6.65 4.58
C ALA A 92 -6.17 -8.10 4.78
N LYS A 93 -7.08 -8.53 3.91
CA LYS A 93 -7.66 -9.88 3.96
C LYS A 93 -6.62 -11.01 3.89
N ASP A 94 -5.49 -10.77 3.24
CA ASP A 94 -4.39 -11.71 3.14
C ASP A 94 -3.43 -11.67 4.36
N GLY A 95 -3.83 -10.96 5.43
CA GLY A 95 -3.11 -10.82 6.69
C GLY A 95 -2.03 -9.74 6.68
N ARG A 96 -1.81 -9.01 5.58
CA ARG A 96 -0.83 -7.92 5.56
C ARG A 96 -1.30 -6.73 6.38
N ARG A 97 -0.38 -6.13 7.14
CA ARG A 97 -0.63 -4.87 7.85
C ARG A 97 -0.42 -3.71 6.89
N ALA A 98 -1.31 -2.74 6.96
CA ALA A 98 -1.23 -1.51 6.23
C ALA A 98 -1.56 -0.33 7.14
N TRP A 99 -1.11 0.86 6.75
CA TRP A 99 -1.25 2.09 7.51
C TRP A 99 -1.76 3.18 6.59
N ILE A 100 -2.90 3.77 6.94
CA ILE A 100 -3.49 4.88 6.19
C ILE A 100 -2.98 6.18 6.81
N VAL A 101 -2.25 6.96 6.02
CA VAL A 101 -1.83 8.32 6.36
C VAL A 101 -2.69 9.28 5.56
N ARG A 102 -3.51 10.07 6.24
CA ARG A 102 -4.25 11.18 5.63
C ARG A 102 -3.38 12.43 5.76
N ASP A 103 -3.10 13.10 4.64
CA ASP A 103 -2.44 14.41 4.62
C ASP A 103 -3.43 15.53 5.01
#